data_AF-A0A496UH71-F1
#
_entry.id   AF-A0A496UH71-F1
#
_cell.length_a   1.000
_cell.length_b   1.000
_cell.length_c   1.000
_cell.angle_alpha   90.00
_cell.angle_beta   90.00
_cell.angle_gamma   90.00
#
_symmetry.space_group_name_H-M   'P 1'
#
loop_
_entity.id
_entity.type
_entity.pdbx_description
1 polymer ?
#
loop_
_entity_poly.entity_id
_entity_poly.type
_entity_poly.pdbx_seq_one_letter_code
_entity_poly.pdbx_strand_id
1 'polypeptide(L)'
;MSQTGNILVIGAGIAGMKASLMLAGASSKVYLVEKLPIIGGKVIKNEESFPNLECSTCMVAPIQQDVLQNPNIETLTYSVVEKIEGSAGDFSVVIRKRARYISLADCIGCGMCYEPCPVSLKNEWEENLIDRKAIYVPCSGSLPNVPVIDSEHCLRIGGGEDCSLCAEACAFEAINLDDSDEIIELNVGAVILATGSATFDLSTIPDLGYGTL
;
A
#
# COMPACT_ATOMS: atom_id res chain seq x y z
N MET A 1 5.54 11.09 -34.39
CA MET A 1 6.29 11.02 -33.11
C MET A 1 5.26 11.17 -32.00
N SER A 2 4.65 10.06 -31.55
CA SER A 2 3.73 10.15 -30.39
C SER A 2 4.58 10.43 -29.17
N GLN A 3 4.27 11.49 -28.41
CA GLN A 3 4.82 11.66 -27.08
C GLN A 3 4.64 10.34 -26.33
N THR A 4 5.70 9.76 -25.78
CA THR A 4 5.60 8.70 -24.78
C THR A 4 4.94 9.34 -23.56
N GLY A 5 3.60 9.34 -23.56
CA GLY A 5 2.81 9.88 -22.48
C GLY A 5 3.09 9.11 -21.19
N ASN A 6 2.90 9.76 -20.05
CA ASN A 6 3.00 9.13 -18.75
C ASN A 6 2.11 7.88 -18.69
N ILE A 7 2.52 6.86 -17.94
CA ILE A 7 1.77 5.61 -17.84
C ILE A 7 1.31 5.41 -16.41
N LEU A 8 0.05 5.06 -16.23
CA LEU A 8 -0.49 4.67 -14.93
C LEU A 8 -0.52 3.14 -14.81
N VAL A 9 -0.02 2.62 -13.69
CA VAL A 9 -0.14 1.21 -13.31
C VAL A 9 -0.94 1.13 -12.02
N ILE A 10 -2.05 0.39 -12.02
CA ILE A 10 -2.95 0.23 -10.88
C ILE A 10 -2.73 -1.14 -10.23
N GLY A 11 -2.15 -1.13 -9.04
CA GLY A 11 -1.80 -2.31 -8.23
C GLY A 11 -0.30 -2.61 -8.26
N ALA A 12 0.35 -2.54 -7.09
CA ALA A 12 1.78 -2.80 -6.91
C ALA A 12 2.05 -4.22 -6.40
N GLY A 13 1.32 -5.21 -6.93
CA GLY A 13 1.73 -6.61 -6.86
C GLY A 13 2.92 -6.90 -7.79
N ILE A 14 3.38 -8.15 -7.81
CA ILE A 14 4.51 -8.58 -8.67
C ILE A 14 4.34 -8.18 -10.14
N ALA A 15 3.12 -8.30 -10.67
CA ALA A 15 2.80 -7.97 -12.07
C ALA A 15 2.95 -6.47 -12.33
N GLY A 16 2.36 -5.61 -11.49
CA GLY A 16 2.42 -4.16 -11.65
C GLY A 16 3.83 -3.60 -11.42
N MET A 17 4.55 -4.13 -10.43
CA MET A 17 5.95 -3.74 -10.20
C MET A 17 6.86 -4.08 -11.38
N LYS A 18 6.76 -5.31 -11.92
CA LYS A 18 7.55 -5.70 -13.11
C LYS A 18 7.15 -4.91 -14.36
N ALA A 19 5.87 -4.65 -14.57
CA ALA A 19 5.40 -3.80 -15.66
C ALA A 19 5.98 -2.37 -15.52
N SER A 20 5.95 -1.82 -14.31
CA SER A 20 6.49 -0.48 -14.03
C SER A 20 7.99 -0.39 -14.31
N LEU A 21 8.77 -1.37 -13.87
CA LEU A 21 10.21 -1.43 -14.16
C LEU A 21 10.52 -1.54 -15.64
N MET A 22 9.76 -2.36 -16.38
CA MET A 22 9.94 -2.52 -17.82
C MET A 22 9.65 -1.21 -18.57
N LEU A 23 8.57 -0.52 -18.20
CA LEU A 23 8.18 0.76 -18.79
C LEU A 23 9.13 1.90 -18.42
N ALA A 24 9.60 1.93 -17.18
CA ALA A 24 10.62 2.87 -16.71
C ALA A 24 11.95 2.68 -17.46
N GLY A 25 12.33 1.43 -17.76
CA GLY A 25 13.48 1.10 -18.60
C GLY A 25 13.35 1.59 -20.05
N ALA A 26 12.12 1.73 -20.56
CA ALA A 26 11.81 2.35 -21.84
C ALA A 26 11.72 3.90 -21.78
N SER A 27 12.27 4.52 -20.73
CA SER A 27 12.27 5.98 -20.50
C SER A 27 10.88 6.61 -20.42
N SER A 28 9.85 5.85 -20.03
CA SER A 28 8.52 6.38 -19.74
C SER A 28 8.41 6.72 -18.26
N LYS A 29 7.78 7.86 -17.93
CA LYS A 29 7.38 8.16 -16.54
C LYS A 29 6.20 7.27 -16.17
N VAL A 30 6.32 6.56 -15.05
CA VAL A 30 5.30 5.63 -14.54
C VAL A 30 4.77 6.12 -13.21
N TYR A 31 3.45 6.19 -13.07
CA TYR A 31 2.76 6.35 -11.80
C TYR A 31 2.27 4.98 -11.36
N LEU A 32 2.79 4.46 -10.25
CA LEU A 32 2.39 3.17 -9.68
C LEU A 32 1.51 3.40 -8.46
N VAL A 33 0.21 3.13 -8.60
CA VAL A 33 -0.78 3.34 -7.53
C VAL A 33 -1.05 2.03 -6.79
N GLU A 34 -0.95 2.06 -5.46
CA GLU A 34 -1.22 0.92 -4.59
C GLU A 34 -2.19 1.30 -3.46
N LYS A 35 -3.26 0.50 -3.33
CA LYS A 35 -4.33 0.72 -2.35
C LYS A 35 -3.82 0.53 -0.93
N LEU A 36 -2.99 -0.47 -0.71
CA LEU A 36 -2.39 -0.73 0.60
C LEU A 36 -1.22 0.21 0.87
N PRO A 37 -0.81 0.38 2.13
CA PRO A 37 0.34 1.22 2.43
C PRO A 37 1.69 0.60 2.07
N ILE A 38 1.67 -0.60 1.49
CA ILE A 38 2.84 -1.40 1.14
C ILE A 38 2.73 -1.94 -0.28
N ILE A 39 3.88 -2.17 -0.92
CA ILE A 39 3.99 -2.84 -2.22
C ILE A 39 4.34 -4.32 -2.04
N GLY A 40 4.11 -5.15 -3.05
CA GLY A 40 4.40 -6.59 -3.03
C GLY A 40 3.19 -7.46 -3.37
N GLY A 41 2.00 -7.01 -2.98
CA GLY A 41 0.75 -7.73 -3.19
C GLY A 41 0.71 -9.08 -2.46
N LYS A 42 -0.05 -10.04 -3.00
CA LYS A 42 -0.24 -11.35 -2.34
C LYS A 42 1.00 -12.25 -2.31
N VAL A 43 1.97 -12.04 -3.18
CA VAL A 43 3.15 -12.91 -3.25
C VAL A 43 3.93 -12.86 -1.94
N ILE A 44 4.04 -11.68 -1.32
CA ILE A 44 4.72 -11.50 -0.04
C ILE A 44 3.89 -11.98 1.18
N LYS A 45 2.65 -12.44 0.98
CA LYS A 45 1.89 -13.19 1.99
C LYS A 45 2.27 -14.66 2.03
N ASN A 46 2.78 -15.21 0.93
CA ASN A 46 3.18 -16.61 0.87
C ASN A 46 4.58 -16.77 1.46
N GLU A 47 4.81 -17.87 2.15
CA GLU A 47 6.14 -18.23 2.65
C GLU A 47 7.06 -18.63 1.50
N GLU A 48 6.58 -19.55 0.66
CA GLU A 48 7.36 -20.15 -0.43
C GLU A 48 6.60 -20.15 -1.77
N SER A 49 7.37 -20.06 -2.85
CA SER A 49 6.88 -20.13 -4.23
C SER A 49 7.28 -21.46 -4.88
N PHE A 50 6.28 -22.26 -5.25
CA PHE A 50 6.45 -23.41 -6.15
C PHE A 50 7.02 -22.94 -7.52
N PRO A 51 7.85 -23.73 -8.24
CA PRO A 51 8.25 -25.12 -7.99
C PRO A 51 9.44 -25.34 -7.06
N ASN A 52 10.28 -24.33 -6.91
CA ASN A 52 11.56 -24.48 -6.21
C ASN A 52 11.45 -24.32 -4.69
N LEU A 53 10.27 -23.92 -4.19
CA LEU A 53 10.04 -23.60 -2.77
C LEU A 53 10.97 -22.48 -2.29
N GLU A 54 11.18 -21.49 -3.14
CA GLU A 54 11.97 -20.31 -2.80
C GLU A 54 11.14 -19.34 -1.98
N CYS A 55 11.76 -18.74 -0.96
CA CYS A 55 11.15 -17.70 -0.12
C CYS A 55 10.53 -16.59 -0.99
N SER A 56 9.20 -16.44 -0.94
CA SER A 56 8.49 -15.51 -1.83
C SER A 56 8.88 -14.06 -1.56
N THR A 57 8.99 -13.67 -0.30
CA THR A 57 9.42 -12.32 0.11
C THR A 57 10.83 -12.00 -0.36
N CYS A 58 11.75 -12.97 -0.25
CA CYS A 58 13.14 -12.82 -0.65
C CYS A 58 13.27 -12.57 -2.17
N MET A 59 12.41 -13.20 -2.97
CA MET A 59 12.37 -13.03 -4.42
C MET A 59 11.79 -11.67 -4.85
N VAL A 60 10.87 -11.13 -4.04
CA VAL A 60 10.17 -9.87 -4.35
C VAL A 60 10.92 -8.64 -3.80
N ALA A 61 11.66 -8.78 -2.71
CA ALA A 61 12.45 -7.71 -2.10
C ALA A 61 13.34 -6.91 -3.07
N PRO A 62 14.16 -7.53 -3.96
CA PRO A 62 14.97 -6.75 -4.90
C PRO A 62 14.10 -5.95 -5.89
N ILE A 63 12.94 -6.48 -6.28
CA ILE A 63 12.00 -5.81 -7.19
C ILE A 63 11.34 -4.61 -6.49
N GLN A 64 10.95 -4.77 -5.22
CA GLN A 64 10.41 -3.67 -4.41
C GLN A 64 11.44 -2.55 -4.29
N GLN A 65 12.70 -2.90 -4.03
CA GLN A 65 13.80 -1.94 -3.92
C GLN A 65 14.01 -1.19 -5.25
N ASP A 66 14.10 -1.92 -6.36
CA ASP A 66 14.27 -1.34 -7.69
C ASP A 66 13.14 -0.36 -8.01
N VAL A 67 11.88 -0.70 -7.68
CA VAL A 67 10.72 0.17 -7.88
C VAL A 67 10.83 1.44 -7.04
N LEU A 68 11.13 1.31 -5.74
CA LEU A 68 11.16 2.45 -4.82
C LEU A 68 12.33 3.41 -5.08
N GLN A 69 13.42 2.92 -5.67
CA GLN A 69 14.60 3.74 -5.99
C GLN A 69 14.60 4.29 -7.42
N ASN A 70 13.66 3.87 -8.27
CA ASN A 70 13.65 4.28 -9.67
C ASN A 70 13.08 5.70 -9.84
N PRO A 71 13.85 6.69 -10.35
CA PRO A 71 13.37 8.07 -10.50
C PRO A 71 12.24 8.22 -11.53
N ASN A 72 12.13 7.26 -12.47
CA ASN A 72 11.06 7.25 -13.47
C ASN A 72 9.76 6.62 -12.94
N ILE A 73 9.78 6.03 -11.74
CA ILE A 73 8.60 5.44 -11.12
C ILE A 73 8.21 6.28 -9.90
N GLU A 74 7.02 6.86 -9.95
CA GLU A 74 6.42 7.52 -8.80
C GLU A 74 5.44 6.57 -8.13
N THR A 75 5.82 6.08 -6.95
CA THR A 75 5.01 5.09 -6.21
C THR A 75 4.07 5.81 -5.24
N LEU A 76 2.78 5.72 -5.52
CA LEU A 76 1.69 6.26 -4.70
C LEU A 76 1.09 5.13 -3.88
N THR A 77 1.68 4.84 -2.72
CA THR A 77 1.10 3.88 -1.75
C THR A 77 -0.06 4.51 -0.99
N TYR A 78 -0.90 3.68 -0.39
CA TYR A 78 -2.10 4.11 0.34
C TYR A 78 -3.00 5.02 -0.50
N SER A 79 -3.10 4.73 -1.80
CA SER A 79 -3.76 5.56 -2.80
C SER A 79 -4.69 4.72 -3.68
N VAL A 80 -5.84 5.28 -4.05
CA VAL A 80 -6.85 4.60 -4.86
C VAL A 80 -7.24 5.49 -6.04
N VAL A 81 -7.34 4.89 -7.21
CA VAL A 81 -7.88 5.57 -8.39
C VAL A 81 -9.40 5.64 -8.26
N GLU A 82 -9.96 6.85 -8.22
CA GLU A 82 -11.40 7.06 -8.09
C GLU A 82 -12.10 7.17 -9.43
N LYS A 83 -11.43 7.79 -10.40
CA LYS A 83 -12.01 8.12 -11.69
C LYS A 83 -10.97 8.06 -12.79
N ILE A 84 -11.35 7.50 -13.94
CA ILE A 84 -10.58 7.52 -15.17
C ILE A 84 -11.53 7.94 -16.29
N GLU A 85 -11.21 9.03 -16.98
CA GLU A 85 -11.94 9.53 -18.14
C GLU A 85 -10.98 9.75 -19.31
N GLY A 86 -11.52 9.83 -20.52
CA GLY A 86 -10.73 10.04 -21.74
C GLY A 86 -10.60 8.78 -22.58
N SER A 87 -9.54 8.72 -23.39
CA SER A 87 -9.34 7.66 -24.38
C SER A 87 -7.86 7.35 -24.59
N ALA A 88 -7.54 6.31 -25.35
CA ALA A 88 -6.16 5.89 -25.58
C ALA A 88 -5.27 7.07 -26.04
N GLY A 89 -4.20 7.35 -25.29
CA GLY A 89 -3.30 8.46 -25.53
C GLY A 89 -3.60 9.73 -24.71
N ASP A 90 -4.78 9.84 -24.11
CA ASP A 90 -5.20 11.00 -23.31
C ASP A 90 -6.26 10.60 -22.27
N PHE A 91 -5.79 10.14 -21.10
CA PHE A 91 -6.62 9.82 -19.95
C PHE A 91 -6.40 10.84 -18.84
N SER A 92 -7.50 11.37 -18.31
CA SER A 92 -7.53 12.14 -17.07
C SER A 92 -7.91 11.23 -15.91
N VAL A 93 -7.06 11.18 -14.90
CA VAL A 93 -7.16 10.25 -13.78
C VAL A 93 -7.22 11.03 -12.47
N VAL A 94 -8.19 10.71 -11.63
CA VAL A 94 -8.31 11.23 -10.27
C VAL A 94 -7.90 10.14 -9.28
N ILE A 95 -6.89 10.44 -8.46
CA ILE A 95 -6.36 9.54 -7.44
C ILE A 95 -6.59 10.17 -6.07
N ARG A 96 -7.22 9.42 -5.16
CA ARG A 96 -7.26 9.77 -3.75
C ARG A 96 -6.10 9.10 -3.04
N LYS A 97 -5.17 9.91 -2.54
CA LYS A 97 -4.09 9.48 -1.66
C LYS A 97 -4.54 9.72 -0.23
N ARG A 98 -4.72 8.64 0.53
CA ARG A 98 -5.20 8.72 1.90
C ARG A 98 -4.12 9.31 2.80
N ALA A 99 -4.54 10.08 3.81
CA ALA A 99 -3.66 10.58 4.85
C ALA A 99 -2.99 9.41 5.55
N ARG A 100 -1.66 9.35 5.47
CA ARG A 100 -0.88 8.38 6.22
C ARG A 100 -0.75 8.82 7.67
N TYR A 101 -0.84 10.12 7.95
CA TYR A 101 -0.55 10.78 9.22
C TYR A 101 0.91 10.62 9.68
N ILE A 102 1.76 10.04 8.84
CA ILE A 102 3.19 9.86 9.09
C ILE A 102 3.96 10.26 7.83
N SER A 103 4.99 11.08 8.01
CA SER A 103 5.92 11.49 6.95
C SER A 103 6.72 10.30 6.43
N LEU A 104 6.69 10.09 5.11
CA LEU A 104 7.53 9.09 4.44
C LEU A 104 9.02 9.47 4.46
N ALA A 105 9.35 10.75 4.65
CA ALA A 105 10.72 11.24 4.64
C ALA A 105 11.37 11.21 6.03
N ASP A 106 10.62 11.57 7.07
CA ASP A 106 11.15 11.75 8.43
C ASP A 106 11.03 10.48 9.28
N CYS A 107 10.13 9.57 8.92
CA CYS A 107 9.95 8.32 9.65
C CYS A 107 11.06 7.31 9.33
N ILE A 108 11.73 6.83 10.37
CA ILE A 108 12.77 5.80 10.25
C ILE A 108 12.25 4.36 10.45
N GLY A 109 10.95 4.16 10.67
CA GLY A 109 10.35 2.83 10.81
C GLY A 109 10.74 2.05 12.07
N CYS A 110 10.99 2.73 13.20
CA CYS A 110 11.46 2.11 14.45
C CYS A 110 10.38 1.37 15.26
N GLY A 111 9.09 1.64 15.01
CA GLY A 111 7.97 0.96 15.67
C GLY A 111 7.67 1.39 17.12
N MET A 112 8.37 2.38 17.68
CA MET A 112 8.12 2.86 19.05
C MET A 112 6.71 3.42 19.27
N CYS A 113 6.05 3.85 18.20
CA CYS A 113 4.70 4.40 18.24
C CYS A 113 3.58 3.35 18.35
N TYR A 114 3.89 2.05 18.22
CA TYR A 114 2.89 0.97 18.28
C TYR A 114 2.44 0.68 19.71
N GLU A 115 3.39 0.47 20.62
CA GLU A 115 3.12 0.07 22.01
C GLU A 115 2.24 1.07 22.78
N PRO A 116 2.45 2.40 22.67
CA PRO A 116 1.61 3.39 23.34
C PRO A 116 0.17 3.44 22.82
N CYS A 117 -0.12 2.87 21.66
CA CYS A 117 -1.47 2.91 21.09
C CYS A 117 -2.41 2.00 21.90
N PRO A 118 -3.49 2.55 22.49
CA PRO A 118 -4.42 1.78 23.32
C PRO A 118 -5.37 0.90 22.49
N VAL A 119 -5.54 1.20 21.19
CA VAL A 119 -6.44 0.49 20.30
C VAL A 119 -5.87 -0.89 19.96
N SER A 120 -6.70 -1.93 19.99
CA SER A 120 -6.38 -3.27 19.51
C SER A 120 -7.45 -3.73 18.53
N LEU A 121 -7.03 -4.14 17.32
CA LEU A 121 -7.87 -4.56 16.20
C LEU A 121 -7.35 -5.87 15.64
N LYS A 122 -8.17 -6.59 14.88
CA LYS A 122 -7.69 -7.75 14.12
C LYS A 122 -6.88 -7.31 12.90
N ASN A 123 -5.76 -7.98 12.66
CA ASN A 123 -4.92 -7.70 11.50
C ASN A 123 -5.49 -8.42 10.26
N GLU A 124 -6.04 -7.65 9.33
CA GLU A 124 -6.65 -8.13 8.10
C GLU A 124 -5.61 -8.69 7.12
N TRP A 125 -4.35 -8.25 7.22
CA TRP A 125 -3.26 -8.83 6.46
C TRP A 125 -2.97 -10.26 6.92
N GLU A 126 -3.02 -10.52 8.23
CA GLU A 126 -2.73 -11.83 8.84
C GLU A 126 -4.01 -12.68 9.01
N GLU A 127 -5.00 -12.47 8.13
CA GLU A 127 -6.27 -13.22 8.12
C GLU A 127 -7.00 -13.20 9.48
N ASN A 128 -6.88 -12.09 10.22
CA ASN A 128 -7.43 -11.86 11.57
C ASN A 128 -6.91 -12.80 12.66
N LEU A 129 -5.78 -13.49 12.42
CA LEU A 129 -5.19 -14.45 13.36
C LEU A 129 -4.39 -13.77 14.47
N ILE A 130 -3.94 -12.53 14.25
CA ILE A 130 -3.25 -11.71 15.24
C ILE A 130 -3.90 -10.35 15.39
N ASP A 131 -3.55 -9.67 16.47
CA ASP A 131 -3.98 -8.30 16.72
C ASP A 131 -2.96 -7.30 16.16
N ARG A 132 -3.46 -6.13 15.75
CA ARG A 132 -2.69 -4.93 15.39
C ARG A 132 -3.21 -3.72 16.15
N LYS A 133 -2.41 -2.66 16.17
CA LYS A 133 -2.80 -1.36 16.71
C LYS A 133 -3.46 -0.49 15.62
N ALA A 134 -4.02 0.66 16.01
CA ALA A 134 -4.52 1.64 15.03
C ALA A 134 -3.39 2.25 14.20
N ILE A 135 -2.22 2.49 14.82
CA ILE A 135 -0.98 2.81 14.09
C ILE A 135 -0.21 1.52 13.83
N TYR A 136 0.03 1.19 12.56
CA TYR A 136 0.55 -0.12 12.19
C TYR A 136 1.31 -0.12 10.86
N VAL A 137 2.08 -1.17 10.64
CA VAL A 137 2.46 -1.66 9.32
C VAL A 137 1.70 -2.96 9.04
N PRO A 138 1.25 -3.25 7.81
CA PRO A 138 0.46 -4.45 7.53
C PRO A 138 1.16 -5.75 7.93
N CYS A 139 2.47 -5.83 7.66
CA CYS A 139 3.32 -6.96 8.03
C CYS A 139 4.75 -6.53 8.37
N SER A 140 5.50 -7.41 9.02
CA SER A 140 6.92 -7.21 9.30
C SER A 140 7.73 -7.12 8.00
N GLY A 141 8.64 -6.13 7.91
CA GLY A 141 9.44 -5.92 6.69
C GLY A 141 8.66 -5.27 5.54
N SER A 142 7.49 -4.68 5.83
CA SER A 142 6.71 -3.86 4.90
C SER A 142 7.57 -2.83 4.18
N LEU A 143 7.36 -2.65 2.87
CA LEU A 143 8.02 -1.63 2.07
C LEU A 143 6.96 -0.73 1.40
N PRO A 144 7.03 0.60 1.53
CA PRO A 144 7.91 1.37 2.43
C PRO A 144 7.72 0.99 3.91
N ASN A 145 8.81 0.96 4.69
CA ASN A 145 8.77 0.62 6.12
C ASN A 145 8.35 1.83 6.98
N VAL A 146 7.20 2.41 6.63
CA VAL A 146 6.59 3.54 7.32
C VAL A 146 5.18 3.10 7.71
N PRO A 147 4.75 3.30 8.96
CA PRO A 147 3.41 2.95 9.38
C PRO A 147 2.34 3.85 8.74
N VAL A 148 1.08 3.46 8.91
CA VAL A 148 -0.11 4.30 8.71
C VAL A 148 -0.90 4.37 10.00
N ILE A 149 -1.74 5.38 10.15
CA ILE A 149 -2.83 5.38 11.13
C ILE A 149 -4.13 5.00 10.44
N ASP A 150 -4.78 3.95 10.94
CA ASP A 150 -6.15 3.61 10.62
C ASP A 150 -7.08 4.68 11.19
N SER A 151 -7.50 5.61 10.33
CA SER A 151 -8.32 6.76 10.71
C SER A 151 -9.69 6.36 11.24
N GLU A 152 -10.26 5.24 10.78
CA GLU A 152 -11.59 4.79 11.20
C GLU A 152 -11.58 4.32 12.66
N HIS A 153 -10.49 3.69 13.09
CA HIS A 153 -10.38 3.09 14.42
C HIS A 153 -9.49 3.88 15.40
N CYS A 154 -8.78 4.91 14.93
CA CYS A 154 -7.99 5.79 15.79
C CYS A 154 -8.90 6.60 16.73
N LEU A 155 -8.62 6.57 18.04
CA LEU A 155 -9.41 7.31 19.04
C LEU A 155 -9.46 8.82 18.77
N ARG A 156 -8.39 9.42 18.25
CA ARG A 156 -8.37 10.85 17.90
C ARG A 156 -9.09 11.13 16.58
N ILE A 157 -8.64 10.48 15.50
CA ILE A 157 -9.09 10.83 14.15
C ILE A 157 -10.52 10.34 13.89
N GLY A 158 -10.82 9.09 14.22
CA GLY A 158 -12.14 8.49 14.03
C GLY A 158 -13.06 8.68 15.24
N GLY A 159 -12.49 8.64 16.44
CA GLY A 159 -13.24 8.74 17.71
C GLY A 159 -13.46 10.15 18.25
N GLY A 160 -12.69 11.15 17.81
CA GLY A 160 -12.77 12.54 18.29
C GLY A 160 -12.22 12.76 19.70
N GLU A 161 -11.48 11.81 20.26
CA GLU A 161 -10.83 11.91 21.57
C GLU A 161 -9.51 12.70 21.51
N ASP A 162 -9.08 13.26 22.63
CA ASP A 162 -7.77 13.92 22.73
C ASP A 162 -6.67 12.88 23.01
N CYS A 163 -6.20 12.21 21.94
CA CYS A 163 -5.17 11.18 22.02
C CYS A 163 -3.97 11.48 21.11
N SER A 164 -2.79 11.65 21.71
CA SER A 164 -1.51 11.97 21.03
C SER A 164 -0.38 10.98 21.35
N LEU A 165 -0.68 9.87 22.03
CA LEU A 165 0.32 8.95 22.59
C LEU A 165 1.35 8.43 21.57
N CYS A 166 0.91 8.13 20.34
CA CYS A 166 1.82 7.68 19.29
C CYS A 166 2.76 8.79 18.82
N ALA A 167 2.27 10.03 18.73
CA ALA A 167 3.05 11.20 18.35
C ALA A 167 4.06 11.58 19.44
N GLU A 168 3.67 11.54 20.71
CA GLU A 168 4.56 11.77 21.85
C GLU A 168 5.70 10.76 21.93
N ALA A 169 5.46 9.51 21.52
CA ALA A 169 6.49 8.48 21.44
C ALA A 169 7.43 8.63 20.22
N CYS A 170 7.07 9.47 19.24
CA CYS A 170 7.86 9.69 18.03
C CYS A 170 8.95 10.75 18.27
N ALA A 171 10.15 10.31 18.63
CA ALA A 171 11.31 11.20 18.82
C ALA A 171 11.75 11.98 17.57
N PHE A 172 11.24 11.63 16.38
CA PHE A 172 11.56 12.26 15.10
C PHE A 172 10.45 13.21 14.62
N GLU A 173 9.38 13.38 15.41
CA GLU A 173 8.26 14.27 15.07
C GLU A 173 7.63 13.96 13.69
N ALA A 174 7.73 12.71 13.24
CA ALA A 174 7.29 12.29 11.91
C ALA A 174 5.77 12.08 11.82
N ILE A 175 5.04 12.14 12.93
CA ILE A 175 3.59 11.89 12.99
C ILE A 175 2.85 13.21 12.98
N ASN A 176 2.04 13.45 11.95
CA ASN A 176 1.14 14.59 11.82
C ASN A 176 -0.32 14.11 11.92
N LEU A 177 -0.94 14.29 13.08
CA LEU A 177 -2.31 13.84 13.35
C LEU A 177 -3.38 14.73 12.70
N ASP A 178 -2.99 15.88 12.16
CA ASP A 178 -3.88 16.83 11.48
C ASP A 178 -3.73 16.75 9.95
N ASP A 179 -3.06 15.72 9.44
CA ASP A 179 -2.93 15.41 8.01
C ASP A 179 -4.28 15.05 7.38
N SER A 180 -4.40 15.20 6.07
CA SER A 180 -5.67 14.99 5.35
C SER A 180 -5.47 14.36 3.98
N ASP A 181 -6.51 13.69 3.48
CA ASP A 181 -6.49 13.05 2.17
C ASP A 181 -6.16 14.07 1.07
N GLU A 182 -5.31 13.66 0.14
CA GLU A 182 -4.87 14.45 -1.01
C GLU A 182 -5.54 13.92 -2.29
N ILE A 183 -6.10 14.82 -3.09
CA ILE A 183 -6.59 14.49 -4.44
C ILE A 183 -5.53 14.88 -5.45
N ILE A 184 -5.07 13.88 -6.21
CA ILE A 184 -4.06 14.03 -7.25
C ILE A 184 -4.73 13.83 -8.60
N GLU A 185 -4.65 14.84 -9.46
CA GLU A 185 -5.12 14.77 -10.84
C GLU A 185 -3.94 14.57 -11.78
N LEU A 186 -3.97 13.51 -12.59
CA LEU A 186 -2.91 13.14 -13.53
C LEU A 186 -3.45 12.98 -14.94
N ASN A 187 -2.64 13.40 -15.92
CA ASN A 187 -2.85 13.07 -17.33
C ASN A 187 -1.85 11.99 -17.76
N VAL A 188 -2.37 10.87 -18.27
CA VAL A 188 -1.59 9.69 -18.68
C VAL A 188 -2.01 9.22 -20.07
N GLY A 189 -1.06 8.71 -20.86
CA GLY A 189 -1.34 8.19 -22.20
C GLY A 189 -1.85 6.74 -22.20
N ALA A 190 -1.54 5.99 -21.16
CA ALA A 190 -1.94 4.59 -21.02
C ALA A 190 -2.19 4.20 -19.56
N VAL A 191 -3.03 3.18 -19.38
CA VAL A 191 -3.39 2.61 -18.07
C VAL A 191 -3.19 1.10 -18.12
N ILE A 192 -2.51 0.54 -17.11
CA ILE A 192 -2.34 -0.90 -16.90
C ILE A 192 -3.06 -1.29 -15.61
N LEU A 193 -3.96 -2.28 -15.71
CA LEU A 193 -4.65 -2.88 -14.57
C LEU A 193 -3.88 -4.12 -14.09
N ALA A 194 -3.37 -4.06 -12.86
CA ALA A 194 -2.63 -5.14 -12.20
C ALA A 194 -3.09 -5.34 -10.75
N THR A 195 -4.41 -5.24 -10.52
CA THR A 195 -5.05 -5.22 -9.18
C THR A 195 -5.07 -6.57 -8.46
N GLY A 196 -4.43 -7.60 -9.03
CA GLY A 196 -4.31 -8.92 -8.41
C GLY A 196 -5.61 -9.73 -8.41
N SER A 197 -5.82 -10.47 -7.31
CA SER A 197 -6.95 -11.41 -7.15
C SER A 197 -7.45 -11.41 -5.71
N ALA A 198 -8.65 -11.95 -5.47
CA ALA A 198 -9.19 -12.24 -4.14
C ALA A 198 -9.13 -13.76 -3.85
N THR A 199 -9.10 -14.15 -2.58
CA THR A 199 -9.31 -15.54 -2.16
C THR A 199 -10.80 -15.87 -2.26
N PHE A 200 -11.13 -17.14 -2.48
CA PHE A 200 -12.52 -17.58 -2.51
C PHE A 200 -13.09 -17.62 -1.08
N ASP A 201 -14.30 -17.11 -0.89
CA ASP A 201 -14.99 -17.13 0.40
C ASP A 201 -15.62 -18.50 0.67
N LEU A 202 -14.98 -19.27 1.56
CA LEU A 202 -15.41 -20.62 1.92
C LEU A 202 -16.69 -20.65 2.77
N SER A 203 -17.12 -19.51 3.36
CA SER A 203 -18.39 -19.44 4.11
C SER A 203 -19.61 -19.72 3.22
N THR A 204 -19.44 -19.57 1.91
CA THR A 204 -20.45 -19.88 0.89
C THR A 204 -20.66 -21.38 0.67
N ILE A 205 -19.80 -22.25 1.25
CA ILE A 205 -19.89 -23.71 1.18
C ILE A 205 -20.16 -24.25 2.58
N PRO A 206 -21.43 -24.38 3.00
CA PRO A 206 -21.78 -24.74 4.39
C PRO A 206 -21.18 -26.07 4.85
N ASP A 207 -21.04 -27.04 3.95
CA ASP A 207 -20.50 -28.38 4.25
C ASP A 207 -19.05 -28.37 4.74
N LEU A 208 -18.30 -27.27 4.51
CA LEU A 208 -16.93 -27.11 4.99
C LEU A 208 -16.84 -26.52 6.41
N GLY A 209 -17.95 -26.04 6.99
CA GLY A 209 -17.99 -25.52 8.37
C GLY A 209 -17.16 -24.24 8.63
N TYR A 210 -16.68 -23.56 7.58
CA TYR A 210 -15.80 -22.39 7.71
C TYR A 210 -16.47 -21.25 8.49
N GLY A 211 -15.82 -20.79 9.58
CA GLY A 211 -16.30 -19.71 10.45
C GLY A 211 -17.39 -20.10 11.46
N THR A 212 -17.77 -21.37 11.54
CA THR A 212 -18.85 -21.85 12.43
C THR A 212 -18.43 -22.88 13.46
N LEU A 213 -17.28 -23.53 13.27
CA LEU A 213 -16.69 -24.51 14.19
C LEU A 213 -15.81 -23.84 15.25
#